data_AF-X1PBT1-F1
#
_entry.id   AF-X1PBT1-F1
#
_cell.length_a   1.000
_cell.length_b   1.000
_cell.length_c   1.000
_cell.angle_alpha   90.00
_cell.angle_beta   90.00
_cell.angle_gamma   90.00
#
_symmetry.space_group_name_H-M   'P 1'
#
loop_
_entity.id
_entity.type
_entity.pdbx_description
1 polymer ?
#
loop_
_entity_poly.entity_id
_entity_poly.type
_entity_poly.pdbx_seq_one_letter_code
_entity_poly.pdbx_strand_id
1 'polypeptide(L)'
;MLQGGGNPWRGMIYGMTGRLPWSGNPSGVWKLWDKFGIAEAKMTGYWVPSCPVRADNKDVLVTVYAKADRALLSVASWAPEPVSCRLKIDFDALGISRDSAQLAAPFIEGFQDSASFAVTDQIPVSPGKGWLLILSPSSVTSQKNP
;
A
#
# COMPACT_ATOMS: atom_id res chain seq x y z
N MET A 1 9.74 15.92 8.86
CA MET A 1 8.78 14.95 8.28
C MET A 1 7.99 14.15 9.35
N LEU A 2 8.48 14.03 10.60
CA LEU A 2 7.72 13.46 11.74
C LEU A 2 7.50 14.44 12.92
N GLN A 3 7.92 15.70 12.80
CA GLN A 3 7.63 16.73 13.82
C GLN A 3 6.11 16.87 13.98
N GLY A 4 5.61 16.86 15.22
CA GLY A 4 4.18 16.94 15.52
C GLY A 4 3.36 15.68 15.20
N GLY A 5 4.01 14.53 15.02
CA GLY A 5 3.35 13.24 14.79
C GLY A 5 3.14 12.85 13.33
N GLY A 6 3.50 13.73 12.40
CA GLY A 6 3.58 13.44 10.97
C GLY A 6 2.24 13.04 10.33
N ASN A 7 2.24 12.92 9.01
CA ASN A 7 1.10 12.37 8.29
C ASN A 7 1.30 10.86 8.16
N PRO A 8 0.40 10.00 8.68
CA PRO A 8 0.67 8.56 8.76
C PRO A 8 0.76 7.90 7.37
N TRP A 9 -0.06 8.31 6.40
CA TRP A 9 0.02 7.79 5.02
C TRP A 9 1.31 8.20 4.33
N ARG A 10 1.67 9.49 4.41
CA ARG A 10 2.91 10.00 3.79
C ARG A 10 4.17 9.50 4.50
N GLY A 11 4.10 9.25 5.81
CA GLY A 11 5.19 8.63 6.58
C GLY A 11 5.44 7.19 6.13
N MET A 12 4.37 6.44 5.88
CA MET A 12 4.45 5.05 5.44
C MET A 12 5.16 4.88 4.09
N ILE A 13 5.11 5.89 3.21
CA ILE A 13 5.91 5.92 1.97
C ILE A 13 7.41 5.76 2.23
N TYR A 14 7.89 6.20 3.40
CA TYR A 14 9.29 6.09 3.81
C TYR A 14 9.54 4.93 4.79
N GLY A 15 8.55 4.04 4.99
CA GLY A 15 8.63 2.97 6.00
C GLY A 15 8.55 3.46 7.43
N MET A 16 7.93 4.62 7.64
CA MET A 16 7.88 5.28 8.95
C MET A 16 6.44 5.37 9.44
N THR A 17 6.19 4.94 10.67
CA THR A 17 4.93 5.18 11.39
C THR A 17 5.15 6.15 12.54
N GLY A 18 4.06 6.66 13.11
CA GLY A 18 4.11 7.31 14.42
C GLY A 18 4.73 6.40 15.48
N ARG A 19 5.23 7.00 16.57
CA ARG A 19 5.72 6.29 17.75
C ARG A 19 4.84 6.60 18.95
N LEU A 20 4.45 5.57 19.70
CA LEU A 20 3.79 5.74 20.99
C LEU A 20 4.80 6.30 22.02
N PRO A 21 4.37 7.16 22.97
CA PRO A 21 3.03 7.75 23.13
C PRO A 21 2.81 9.06 22.35
N TRP A 22 3.78 9.51 21.56
CA TRP A 22 3.88 10.90 21.09
C TRP A 22 3.00 11.26 19.89
N SER A 23 2.52 10.28 19.12
CA SER A 23 1.83 10.56 17.85
C SER A 23 0.85 9.45 17.43
N GLY A 24 -0.45 9.74 17.55
CA GLY A 24 -1.53 8.86 17.10
C GLY A 24 -1.47 7.43 17.68
N ASN A 25 -2.28 6.53 17.14
CA ASN A 25 -2.21 5.09 17.46
C ASN A 25 -1.73 4.31 16.22
N PRO A 26 -0.43 4.01 16.10
CA PRO A 26 0.12 3.26 14.96
C PRO A 26 -0.13 1.75 15.04
N SER A 27 -0.75 1.23 16.12
CA SER A 27 -0.87 -0.21 16.36
C SER A 27 -1.61 -0.97 15.26
N GLY A 28 -2.58 -0.34 14.58
CA GLY A 28 -3.25 -0.94 13.43
C GLY A 28 -2.28 -1.25 12.29
N VAL A 29 -1.38 -0.31 11.98
CA VAL A 29 -0.35 -0.49 10.94
C VAL A 29 0.68 -1.53 11.37
N TRP A 30 1.08 -1.55 12.64
CA TRP A 30 2.00 -2.58 13.15
C TRP A 30 1.41 -3.99 13.06
N LYS A 31 0.13 -4.17 13.39
CA LYS A 31 -0.56 -5.46 13.20
C LYS A 31 -0.55 -5.91 11.74
N LEU A 32 -0.76 -4.97 10.80
CA LEU A 32 -0.65 -5.28 9.37
C LEU A 32 0.78 -5.69 9.00
N TRP A 33 1.79 -4.96 9.48
CA TRP A 33 3.20 -5.24 9.23
C TRP A 33 3.60 -6.64 9.72
N ASP A 34 3.18 -7.01 10.93
CA ASP A 34 3.41 -8.34 11.50
C ASP A 34 2.71 -9.42 10.67
N LYS A 35 1.43 -9.23 10.35
CA LYS A 35 0.65 -10.19 9.54
C LYS A 35 1.23 -10.35 8.13
N PHE A 36 1.70 -9.26 7.52
CA PHE A 36 2.32 -9.29 6.20
C PHE A 36 3.72 -9.93 6.25
N GLY A 37 4.42 -9.75 7.37
CA GLY A 37 5.84 -10.07 7.54
C GLY A 37 6.72 -9.06 6.82
N ILE A 38 6.50 -7.75 7.08
CA ILE A 38 7.17 -6.66 6.36
C ILE A 38 8.69 -6.64 6.57
N ALA A 39 9.18 -7.17 7.70
CA ALA A 39 10.60 -7.24 8.02
C ALA A 39 11.38 -8.14 7.04
N GLU A 40 10.70 -9.09 6.40
CA GLU A 40 11.28 -9.97 5.38
C GLU A 40 11.14 -9.41 3.96
N ALA A 41 10.44 -8.29 3.80
CA ALA A 41 10.13 -7.72 2.49
C ALA A 41 11.24 -6.79 2.01
N LYS A 42 11.49 -6.80 0.70
CA LYS A 42 12.39 -5.85 0.04
C LYS A 42 11.65 -4.54 -0.22
N MET A 43 12.06 -3.47 0.44
CA MET A 43 11.55 -2.12 0.18
C MET A 43 12.17 -1.53 -1.10
N THR A 44 11.34 -1.03 -1.99
CA THR A 44 11.72 -0.18 -3.13
C THR A 44 10.93 1.11 -3.07
N GLY A 45 11.60 2.20 -2.69
CA GLY A 45 10.97 3.51 -2.53
C GLY A 45 10.59 4.15 -3.87
N TYR A 46 9.60 5.05 -3.85
CA TYR A 46 9.15 5.78 -5.05
C TYR A 46 10.27 6.56 -5.76
N TRP A 47 11.31 6.96 -5.01
CA TRP A 47 12.49 7.68 -5.52
C TRP A 47 13.44 6.80 -6.32
N VAL A 48 13.30 5.47 -6.27
CA VAL A 48 14.12 4.55 -7.04
C VAL A 48 13.63 4.52 -8.50
N PRO A 49 14.49 4.80 -9.50
CA PRO A 49 14.08 4.79 -10.92
C PRO A 49 13.52 3.45 -11.39
N SER A 50 13.95 2.34 -10.78
CA SER A 50 13.43 0.99 -11.04
C SER A 50 12.31 0.55 -10.09
N CYS A 51 11.61 1.48 -9.41
CA CYS A 51 10.45 1.11 -8.60
C CYS A 51 9.41 0.39 -9.48
N PRO A 52 8.98 -0.84 -9.12
CA PRO A 52 8.13 -1.64 -9.99
C PRO A 52 6.67 -1.17 -10.01
N VAL A 53 6.28 -0.25 -9.12
CA VAL A 53 4.92 0.31 -9.09
C VAL A 53 4.96 1.82 -9.05
N ARG A 54 4.14 2.46 -9.89
CA ARG A 54 3.92 3.92 -9.89
C ARG A 54 2.45 4.24 -10.10
N ALA A 55 1.99 5.35 -9.53
CA ALA A 55 0.70 5.90 -9.91
C ALA A 55 0.78 6.60 -11.28
N ASP A 56 -0.33 6.66 -12.01
CA ASP A 56 -0.45 7.50 -13.21
C ASP A 56 -0.66 9.00 -12.91
N ASN A 57 -0.76 9.36 -11.63
CA ASN A 57 -0.81 10.74 -11.15
C ASN A 57 0.51 11.10 -10.44
N LYS A 58 1.16 12.19 -10.88
CA LYS A 58 2.45 12.66 -10.36
C LYS A 58 2.43 13.06 -8.88
N ASP A 59 1.26 13.44 -8.35
CA ASP A 59 1.10 13.86 -6.96
C ASP A 59 0.74 12.68 -6.05
N VAL A 60 0.63 11.46 -6.60
CA VAL A 60 0.44 10.23 -5.83
C VAL A 60 1.69 9.37 -5.93
N LEU A 61 2.29 9.06 -4.78
CA LEU A 61 3.54 8.30 -4.70
C LEU A 61 3.29 6.90 -4.19
N VAL A 62 4.12 5.95 -4.64
CA VAL A 62 4.01 4.54 -4.26
C VAL A 62 5.38 3.98 -3.87
N THR A 63 5.46 3.41 -2.67
CA THR A 63 6.59 2.60 -2.20
C THR A 63 6.16 1.15 -2.10
N VAL A 64 7.03 0.24 -2.55
CA VAL A 64 6.74 -1.19 -2.64
C VAL A 64 7.52 -1.96 -1.59
N TYR A 65 6.86 -2.87 -0.88
CA TYR A 65 7.47 -3.86 0.00
C TYR A 65 7.18 -5.25 -0.57
N ALA A 66 8.14 -5.81 -1.32
CA ALA A 66 7.94 -7.05 -2.07
C ALA A 66 8.40 -8.29 -1.28
N LYS A 67 7.57 -9.34 -1.28
CA LYS A 67 7.92 -10.72 -0.94
C LYS A 67 7.85 -11.56 -2.23
N ALA A 68 8.18 -12.85 -2.16
CA ALA A 68 8.23 -13.71 -3.34
C ALA A 68 6.86 -13.91 -4.04
N ASP A 69 5.76 -13.88 -3.29
CA ASP A 69 4.41 -14.24 -3.73
C ASP A 69 3.41 -13.06 -3.68
N ARG A 70 3.81 -11.93 -3.09
CA ARG A 70 2.94 -10.77 -2.85
C ARG A 70 3.75 -9.50 -2.57
N ALA A 71 3.11 -8.35 -2.72
CA ALA A 71 3.69 -7.07 -2.35
C ALA A 71 2.72 -6.23 -1.50
N LEU A 72 3.24 -5.50 -0.53
CA LEU A 72 2.53 -4.42 0.15
C LEU A 72 2.91 -3.11 -0.52
N LEU A 73 1.92 -2.37 -0.99
CA LEU A 73 2.05 -1.08 -1.66
C LEU A 73 1.60 0.01 -0.70
N SER A 74 2.52 0.89 -0.31
CA SER A 74 2.17 2.13 0.37
C SER A 74 1.91 3.20 -0.67
N VAL A 75 0.69 3.74 -0.69
CA VAL A 75 0.23 4.80 -1.60
C VAL A 75 -0.08 6.04 -0.78
N ALA A 76 0.33 7.23 -1.20
CA ALA A 76 -0.05 8.49 -0.53
C ALA A 76 -0.09 9.68 -1.48
N SER A 77 -0.99 10.63 -1.21
CA SER A 77 -1.24 11.81 -2.05
C SER A 77 -0.65 13.11 -1.49
N TRP A 78 -0.03 13.87 -2.38
CA TRP A 78 0.38 15.27 -2.25
C TRP A 78 -0.56 16.24 -2.97
N ALA A 79 -1.58 15.74 -3.67
CA ALA A 79 -2.56 16.59 -4.33
C ALA A 79 -3.34 17.43 -3.29
N PRO A 80 -3.66 18.70 -3.61
CA PRO A 80 -4.46 19.56 -2.73
C PRO A 80 -5.94 19.13 -2.69
N GLU A 81 -6.40 18.45 -3.75
CA GLU A 81 -7.79 18.03 -3.94
C GLU A 81 -7.90 16.50 -4.07
N PRO A 82 -9.10 15.91 -3.84
CA PRO A 82 -9.32 14.50 -4.09
C PRO A 82 -8.96 14.11 -5.52
N VAL A 83 -8.24 13.01 -5.67
CA VAL A 83 -7.82 12.49 -6.98
C VAL A 83 -8.17 11.01 -7.09
N SER A 84 -8.27 10.53 -8.33
CA SER A 84 -8.29 9.10 -8.64
C SER A 84 -7.07 8.77 -9.49
N CYS A 85 -6.40 7.66 -9.19
CA CYS A 85 -5.24 7.20 -9.94
C CYS A 85 -5.29 5.70 -10.22
N ARG A 86 -4.66 5.26 -11.30
CA ARG A 86 -4.34 3.84 -11.53
C ARG A 86 -2.90 3.55 -11.14
N LEU A 87 -2.62 2.30 -10.79
CA LEU A 87 -1.28 1.83 -10.56
C LEU A 87 -0.73 1.18 -11.85
N LYS A 88 0.41 1.68 -12.31
CA LYS A 88 1.25 1.04 -13.32
C LYS A 88 2.16 0.06 -12.59
N ILE A 89 1.92 -1.24 -12.78
CA ILE A 89 2.59 -2.33 -12.07
C ILE A 89 3.44 -3.11 -13.10
N ASP A 90 4.73 -3.22 -12.82
CA ASP A 90 5.64 -4.15 -13.46
C ASP A 90 5.53 -5.51 -12.77
N PHE A 91 4.66 -6.36 -13.33
CA PHE A 91 4.34 -7.68 -12.80
C PHE A 91 5.53 -8.65 -12.86
N ASP A 92 6.34 -8.54 -13.91
CA ASP A 92 7.52 -9.38 -14.12
C ASP A 92 8.59 -9.07 -13.08
N ALA A 93 8.83 -7.78 -12.79
CA ALA A 93 9.75 -7.35 -11.73
C ALA A 93 9.31 -7.78 -10.32
N LEU A 94 8.01 -8.02 -10.12
CA LEU A 94 7.44 -8.50 -8.86
C LEU A 94 7.29 -10.03 -8.79
N GLY A 95 7.44 -10.74 -9.92
CA GLY A 95 7.19 -12.18 -9.99
C GLY A 95 5.73 -12.57 -9.75
N ILE A 96 4.77 -11.68 -10.03
CA ILE A 96 3.34 -11.91 -9.83
C ILE A 96 2.65 -12.00 -11.19
N SER A 97 1.80 -13.02 -11.40
CA SER A 97 1.01 -13.11 -12.63
C SER A 97 -0.06 -12.03 -12.68
N ARG A 98 -0.08 -11.25 -13.76
CA ARG A 98 -1.07 -10.19 -13.98
C ARG A 98 -2.50 -10.71 -14.00
N ASP A 99 -2.73 -11.85 -14.65
CA ASP A 99 -4.07 -12.39 -14.92
C ASP A 99 -4.77 -12.87 -13.65
N SER A 100 -3.98 -13.22 -12.62
CA SER A 100 -4.50 -13.54 -11.31
C SER A 100 -4.30 -12.42 -10.31
N ALA A 101 -3.75 -11.26 -10.63
CA ALA A 101 -3.45 -10.27 -9.61
C ALA A 101 -4.68 -9.45 -9.16
N GLN A 102 -4.78 -9.21 -7.85
CA GLN A 102 -5.75 -8.27 -7.27
C GLN A 102 -5.09 -7.35 -6.24
N LEU A 103 -5.72 -6.20 -6.00
CA LEU A 103 -5.37 -5.28 -4.92
C LEU A 103 -6.41 -5.37 -3.81
N ALA A 104 -5.97 -5.69 -2.60
CA ALA A 104 -6.81 -5.67 -1.41
C ALA A 104 -6.33 -4.59 -0.44
N ALA A 105 -7.22 -3.71 -0.02
CA ALA A 105 -7.01 -2.81 1.11
C ALA A 105 -7.60 -3.50 2.35
N PRO A 106 -6.79 -4.08 3.26
CA PRO A 106 -7.32 -4.61 4.51
C PRO A 106 -7.86 -3.45 5.37
N PHE A 107 -8.84 -3.75 6.22
CA PHE A 107 -9.24 -2.81 7.28
C PHE A 107 -8.05 -2.60 8.23
N ILE A 108 -7.75 -1.33 8.54
CA ILE A 108 -6.72 -0.94 9.50
C ILE A 108 -7.31 0.15 10.38
N GLU A 109 -7.56 -0.21 11.64
CA GLU A 109 -8.11 0.71 12.64
C GLU A 109 -7.30 2.01 12.69
N GLY A 110 -8.00 3.14 12.53
CA GLY A 110 -7.40 4.48 12.56
C GLY A 110 -6.60 4.87 11.31
N PHE A 111 -6.57 4.05 10.26
CA PHE A 111 -5.79 4.30 9.04
C PHE A 111 -6.58 4.15 7.73
N GLN A 112 -7.36 3.08 7.54
CA GLN A 112 -8.17 2.88 6.34
C GLN A 112 -9.32 1.88 6.56
N ASP A 113 -10.40 2.02 5.78
CA ASP A 113 -11.45 1.00 5.68
C ASP A 113 -11.02 -0.12 4.73
N SER A 114 -11.75 -1.25 4.75
CA SER A 114 -11.49 -2.33 3.80
C SER A 114 -12.03 -2.00 2.40
N ALA A 115 -11.25 -2.32 1.37
CA ALA A 115 -11.65 -2.17 -0.03
C ALA A 115 -10.95 -3.23 -0.90
N SER A 116 -11.47 -3.46 -2.10
CA SER A 116 -10.83 -4.31 -3.11
C SER A 116 -10.86 -3.58 -4.45
N PHE A 117 -9.79 -3.71 -5.22
CA PHE A 117 -9.63 -3.10 -6.53
C PHE A 117 -9.04 -4.13 -7.49
N ALA A 118 -9.54 -4.18 -8.73
CA ALA A 118 -8.80 -4.80 -9.80
C ALA A 118 -7.54 -3.99 -10.10
N VAL A 119 -6.51 -4.63 -10.66
CA VAL A 119 -5.25 -3.94 -11.02
C VAL A 119 -5.43 -2.86 -12.09
N THR A 120 -6.59 -2.83 -12.76
CA THR A 120 -6.98 -1.84 -13.76
C THR A 120 -7.85 -0.71 -13.21
N ASP A 121 -8.34 -0.82 -11.99
CA ASP A 121 -9.30 0.12 -11.43
C ASP A 121 -8.67 1.46 -11.07
N GLN A 122 -9.51 2.48 -11.09
CA GLN A 122 -9.17 3.76 -10.49
C GLN A 122 -9.32 3.69 -8.97
N ILE A 123 -8.26 4.07 -8.26
CA ILE A 123 -8.21 4.09 -6.80
C ILE A 123 -8.43 5.53 -6.35
N PRO A 124 -9.48 5.81 -5.55
CA PRO A 124 -9.71 7.13 -5.00
C PRO A 124 -8.71 7.43 -3.88
N VAL A 125 -8.11 8.61 -3.88
CA VAL A 125 -7.16 9.05 -2.85
C VAL A 125 -7.50 10.47 -2.40
N SER A 126 -7.88 10.62 -1.13
CA SER A 126 -8.17 11.94 -0.55
C SER A 126 -6.88 12.76 -0.33
N PRO A 127 -6.98 14.10 -0.25
CA PRO A 127 -5.85 14.97 0.05
C PRO A 127 -5.12 14.55 1.33
N GLY A 128 -3.80 14.39 1.23
CA GLY A 128 -2.97 14.00 2.37
C GLY A 128 -3.25 12.60 2.93
N LYS A 129 -4.08 11.77 2.27
CA LYS A 129 -4.29 10.38 2.66
C LYS A 129 -3.67 9.44 1.64
N GLY A 130 -4.00 8.16 1.76
CA GLY A 130 -3.38 7.10 1.02
C GLY A 130 -3.99 5.75 1.34
N TRP A 131 -3.33 4.70 0.88
CA TRP A 131 -3.72 3.32 1.10
C TRP A 131 -2.49 2.46 1.41
N LEU A 132 -2.72 1.41 2.18
CA LEU A 132 -1.89 0.21 2.22
C LEU A 132 -2.63 -0.89 1.47
N LEU A 133 -2.12 -1.25 0.30
CA LEU A 133 -2.73 -2.24 -0.59
C LEU A 133 -1.84 -3.48 -0.65
N ILE A 134 -2.44 -4.66 -0.51
CA ILE A 134 -1.77 -5.94 -0.76
C ILE A 134 -2.06 -6.33 -2.20
N LEU A 135 -1.00 -6.42 -3.00
CA LEU A 135 -1.00 -7.05 -4.31
C LEU A 135 -0.66 -8.53 -4.15
N SER A 136 -1.58 -9.41 -4.53
CA SER A 136 -1.37 -10.85 -4.49
C SER A 136 -2.13 -11.53 -5.63
N PRO A 137 -1.81 -12.78 -5.97
CA PRO A 137 -2.71 -13.62 -6.73
C PRO A 137 -4.09 -13.66 -6.05
N SER A 138 -5.15 -13.67 -6.85
CA SER A 138 -6.53 -13.81 -6.46
C SER A 138 -6.65 -15.21 -5.90
N SER A 139 -6.91 -15.28 -4.61
CA SER A 139 -7.33 -16.52 -3.98
C SER A 139 -8.66 -16.92 -4.62
N VAL A 140 -8.64 -17.91 -5.53
CA VAL A 140 -9.85 -18.69 -5.80
C VAL A 140 -10.15 -19.40 -4.49
N THR A 141 -11.04 -18.82 -3.67
CA THR A 141 -11.52 -19.47 -2.46
C THR A 141 -12.29 -20.70 -2.89
N SER A 142 -11.62 -21.87 -2.93
CA SER A 142 -12.34 -23.14 -2.85
C SER A 142 -13.01 -23.19 -1.48
N GLN A 143 -14.26 -22.71 -1.42
CA GLN A 143 -15.19 -23.12 -0.39
C GLN A 143 -15.39 -24.63 -0.54
N LYS A 144 -14.61 -25.40 0.21
CA LYS A 144 -14.98 -26.77 0.56
C LYS A 144 -16.07 -26.62 1.62
N ASN A 145 -17.33 -26.72 1.21
CA ASN A 145 -18.43 -26.92 2.15
C ASN A 145 -18.35 -28.35 2.72
N PRO A 146 -18.76 -28.54 3.99
CA PRO A 146 -18.75 -29.83 4.66
C PRO A 146 -19.69 -30.86 4.02
#